data_AF-A0A9D9C5D6-F1
#
_entry.id   AF-A0A9D9C5D6-F1
#
_cell.length_a   1.000
_cell.length_b   1.000
_cell.length_c   1.000
_cell.angle_alpha   90.00
_cell.angle_beta   90.00
_cell.angle_gamma   90.00
#
_symmetry.space_group_name_H-M   'P 1'
#
loop_
_entity.id
_entity.type
_entity.pdbx_description
1 polymer ?
#
loop_
_entity_poly.entity_id
_entity_poly.type
_entity_poly.pdbx_seq_one_letter_code
_entity_poly.pdbx_strand_id
1 'polypeptide(L)'
;SAFADCAELTDVYCYAESVPSTKSGAFASSNYENATLHVPAASIEQYMTTEPWSNFGSIVPLTDEDAIAEVQAVPVLIQTQGNTITVEGAEAGTEIILYGANGIQLDSVIATTGVASLSTSRLSGSVAIVKIGNKTVKVLVKQ
;
A
#
# COMPACT_ATOMS: atom_id res chain seq x y z
N SER A 1 -25.97 -11.80 -3.17
CA SER A 1 -26.02 -10.33 -3.17
C SER A 1 -24.74 -9.80 -2.51
N ALA A 2 -24.31 -8.56 -2.76
CA ALA A 2 -23.06 -8.00 -2.23
C ALA A 2 -23.24 -7.30 -0.88
N PHE A 3 -24.29 -6.47 -0.72
CA PHE A 3 -24.60 -5.72 0.50
C PHE A 3 -26.00 -6.06 1.04
N ALA A 4 -26.51 -7.25 0.73
CA ALA A 4 -27.75 -7.69 1.36
C ALA A 4 -27.56 -7.88 2.87
N ASP A 5 -28.62 -7.57 3.62
CA ASP A 5 -28.69 -7.70 5.08
C ASP A 5 -27.69 -6.81 5.85
N CYS A 6 -27.07 -5.83 5.18
CA CYS A 6 -26.26 -4.78 5.82
C CYS A 6 -27.19 -3.73 6.47
N ALA A 7 -27.82 -4.10 7.59
CA ALA A 7 -28.77 -3.25 8.32
C ALA A 7 -28.12 -1.98 8.91
N GLU A 8 -26.81 -1.98 9.12
CA GLU A 8 -26.05 -0.84 9.64
C GLU A 8 -25.24 -0.12 8.55
N LEU A 9 -25.62 -0.29 7.28
CA LEU A 9 -24.97 0.42 6.17
C LEU A 9 -25.25 1.93 6.30
N THR A 10 -24.20 2.72 6.45
CA THR A 10 -24.28 4.19 6.53
C THR A 10 -23.66 4.89 5.33
N ASP A 11 -22.57 4.33 4.78
CA ASP A 11 -21.80 4.96 3.72
C ASP A 11 -21.32 3.93 2.69
N VAL A 12 -21.37 4.31 1.42
CA VAL A 12 -20.80 3.57 0.30
C VAL A 12 -19.97 4.52 -0.55
N TYR A 13 -18.70 4.20 -0.75
CA TYR A 13 -17.79 4.98 -1.59
C TYR A 13 -17.57 4.24 -2.90
N CYS A 14 -17.97 4.85 -4.02
CA CYS A 14 -17.87 4.25 -5.35
C CYS A 14 -17.12 5.19 -6.29
N TYR A 15 -15.86 4.87 -6.58
CA TYR A 15 -14.97 5.68 -7.43
C TYR A 15 -15.19 5.48 -8.94
N ALA A 16 -16.23 4.73 -9.34
CA ALA A 16 -16.47 4.44 -10.75
C ALA A 16 -17.16 5.62 -11.45
N GLU A 17 -16.54 6.13 -12.52
CA GLU A 17 -17.12 7.22 -13.33
C GLU A 17 -18.40 6.78 -14.09
N SER A 18 -18.49 5.50 -14.43
CA SER A 18 -19.68 4.88 -15.00
C SER A 18 -20.38 4.02 -13.95
N VAL A 19 -21.71 4.10 -13.89
CA VAL A 19 -22.50 3.37 -12.90
C VAL A 19 -22.28 1.85 -13.03
N PRO A 20 -21.84 1.15 -11.97
CA PRO A 20 -21.61 -0.28 -12.04
C PRO A 20 -22.91 -1.07 -12.20
N SER A 21 -22.87 -2.11 -13.02
CA SER A 21 -23.98 -3.07 -13.12
C SER A 21 -24.06 -3.91 -11.84
N THR A 22 -25.26 -4.01 -11.25
CA THR A 22 -25.50 -4.87 -10.08
C THR A 22 -26.74 -5.75 -10.29
N LYS A 23 -26.88 -6.83 -9.49
CA LYS A 23 -28.09 -7.65 -9.48
C LYS A 23 -29.15 -6.96 -8.62
N SER A 24 -30.44 -7.13 -8.94
CA SER A 24 -31.57 -6.48 -8.23
C SER A 24 -31.54 -6.63 -6.70
N GLY A 25 -31.05 -7.77 -6.20
CA GLY A 25 -30.93 -8.01 -4.76
C GLY A 25 -29.70 -7.41 -4.09
N ALA A 26 -28.85 -6.63 -4.78
CA ALA A 26 -27.52 -6.18 -4.32
C ALA A 26 -27.55 -5.46 -2.96
N PHE A 27 -28.67 -4.81 -2.63
CA PHE A 27 -28.90 -4.06 -1.39
C PHE A 27 -30.16 -4.55 -0.64
N ALA A 28 -30.64 -5.77 -0.93
CA ALA A 28 -31.86 -6.29 -0.29
C ALA A 28 -31.70 -6.33 1.23
N SER A 29 -32.72 -5.85 1.97
CA SER A 29 -32.71 -5.78 3.44
C SER A 29 -31.53 -4.99 4.04
N SER A 30 -30.93 -4.06 3.28
CA SER A 30 -29.92 -3.14 3.81
C SER A 30 -30.53 -1.78 4.13
N ASN A 31 -29.78 -0.94 4.84
CA ASN A 31 -30.18 0.43 5.20
C ASN A 31 -29.78 1.48 4.13
N TYR A 32 -29.59 1.07 2.88
CA TYR A 32 -29.10 1.95 1.80
C TYR A 32 -29.98 3.18 1.54
N GLU A 33 -31.29 3.10 1.78
CA GLU A 33 -32.24 4.22 1.68
C GLU A 33 -31.96 5.35 2.70
N ASN A 34 -31.22 5.07 3.78
CA ASN A 34 -30.76 6.06 4.75
C ASN A 34 -29.23 6.28 4.68
N ALA A 35 -28.55 5.59 3.78
CA ALA A 35 -27.09 5.67 3.61
C ALA A 35 -26.69 6.75 2.61
N THR A 36 -25.43 7.17 2.69
CA THR A 36 -24.80 8.10 1.75
C THR A 36 -23.96 7.34 0.73
N LEU A 37 -24.20 7.60 -0.55
CA LEU A 37 -23.38 7.14 -1.66
C LEU A 37 -22.46 8.26 -2.15
N HIS A 38 -21.16 8.06 -2.00
CA HIS A 38 -20.12 8.98 -2.44
C HIS A 38 -19.58 8.56 -3.81
N VAL A 39 -19.71 9.41 -4.82
CA VAL A 39 -19.35 9.11 -6.23
C VAL A 39 -18.56 10.27 -6.87
N PRO A 40 -17.86 10.06 -8.01
CA PRO A 40 -17.24 11.17 -8.73
C PRO A 40 -18.25 12.27 -9.03
N ALA A 41 -17.88 13.53 -8.80
CA ALA A 41 -18.76 14.69 -9.00
C ALA A 41 -19.35 14.73 -10.42
N ALA A 42 -18.56 14.32 -11.42
CA ALA A 42 -18.99 14.24 -12.82
C ALA A 42 -20.04 13.14 -13.10
N SER A 43 -20.25 12.21 -12.17
CA SER A 43 -21.10 11.02 -12.36
C SER A 43 -22.39 11.06 -11.55
N ILE A 44 -22.58 12.03 -10.66
CA ILE A 44 -23.74 12.13 -9.75
C ILE A 44 -25.06 11.95 -10.49
N GLU A 45 -25.27 12.66 -11.60
CA GLU A 45 -26.53 12.60 -12.37
C GLU A 45 -26.83 11.19 -12.90
N GLN A 46 -25.80 10.41 -13.28
CA GLN A 46 -25.97 9.04 -13.74
C GLN A 46 -26.38 8.11 -12.60
N TYR A 47 -25.78 8.27 -11.41
CA TYR A 47 -26.13 7.49 -10.23
C TYR A 47 -27.55 7.82 -9.73
N MET A 48 -27.97 9.09 -9.79
CA MET A 48 -29.33 9.52 -9.43
C MET A 48 -30.42 8.96 -10.34
N THR A 49 -30.08 8.46 -11.53
CA THR A 49 -31.05 7.97 -12.53
C THR A 49 -30.97 6.46 -12.79
N THR A 50 -30.05 5.76 -12.13
CA THR A 50 -29.80 4.33 -12.37
C THR A 50 -30.09 3.48 -11.14
N GLU A 51 -31.12 2.63 -11.23
CA GLU A 51 -31.40 1.66 -10.18
C GLU A 51 -30.33 0.55 -10.09
N PRO A 52 -30.03 0.02 -8.89
CA PRO A 52 -30.60 0.39 -7.58
C PRO A 52 -29.88 1.58 -6.91
N TRP A 53 -28.89 2.19 -7.57
CA TRP A 53 -28.06 3.25 -6.98
C TRP A 53 -28.83 4.54 -6.71
N SER A 54 -29.81 4.85 -7.54
CA SER A 54 -30.71 6.01 -7.38
C SER A 54 -31.54 5.99 -6.09
N ASN A 55 -31.64 4.83 -5.44
CA ASN A 55 -32.46 4.62 -4.24
C ASN A 55 -31.67 4.86 -2.93
N PHE A 56 -30.40 5.27 -3.01
CA PHE A 56 -29.66 5.73 -1.83
C PHE A 56 -30.26 7.01 -1.27
N GLY A 57 -30.26 7.15 0.05
CA GLY A 57 -30.85 8.31 0.74
C GLY A 57 -30.17 9.64 0.40
N SER A 58 -28.86 9.60 0.18
CA SER A 58 -28.07 10.73 -0.27
C SER A 58 -27.03 10.29 -1.29
N ILE A 59 -26.81 11.10 -2.33
CA ILE A 59 -25.75 10.89 -3.33
C ILE A 59 -24.93 12.18 -3.39
N VAL A 60 -23.65 12.08 -3.01
CA VAL A 60 -22.76 13.23 -2.82
C VAL A 60 -21.44 13.04 -3.59
N PRO A 61 -20.73 14.12 -3.95
CA PRO A 61 -19.42 14.01 -4.57
C PRO A 61 -18.39 13.43 -3.58
N LEU A 62 -17.50 12.58 -4.07
CA LEU A 62 -16.24 12.24 -3.40
C LEU A 62 -15.42 13.51 -3.16
N THR A 63 -14.82 13.59 -1.98
CA THR A 63 -13.91 14.68 -1.57
C THR A 63 -12.45 14.22 -1.60
N ASP A 64 -11.52 15.16 -1.49
CA ASP A 64 -10.08 14.84 -1.39
C ASP A 64 -9.77 13.99 -0.13
N GLU A 65 -10.58 14.08 0.92
CA GLU A 65 -10.45 13.24 2.12
C GLU A 65 -10.85 11.78 1.84
N ASP A 66 -11.71 11.56 0.84
CA ASP A 66 -12.14 10.24 0.40
C ASP A 66 -11.14 9.62 -0.60
N ALA A 67 -10.07 10.31 -0.99
CA ALA A 67 -9.09 9.74 -1.90
C ALA A 67 -8.42 8.51 -1.25
N ILE A 68 -8.46 7.36 -1.93
CA ILE A 68 -7.60 6.24 -1.57
C ILE A 68 -6.18 6.68 -1.89
N ALA A 69 -5.38 6.93 -0.84
CA ALA A 69 -3.99 7.31 -1.01
C ALA A 69 -3.26 6.23 -1.81
N GLU A 70 -2.72 6.60 -2.97
CA GLU A 70 -1.83 5.73 -3.71
C GLU A 70 -0.54 5.58 -2.90
N VAL A 71 -0.37 4.42 -2.26
CA VAL A 71 0.91 4.09 -1.60
C VAL A 71 1.89 3.72 -2.70
N GLN A 72 2.66 4.71 -3.16
CA GLN A 72 3.81 4.47 -4.02
C GLN A 72 4.80 3.58 -3.24
N ALA A 73 4.91 2.32 -3.63
CA ALA A 73 5.94 1.45 -3.11
C ALA A 73 7.30 1.98 -3.60
N VAL A 74 8.05 2.65 -2.72
CA VAL A 74 9.42 3.06 -3.03
C VAL A 74 10.29 1.80 -3.03
N PRO A 75 10.82 1.36 -4.19
CA PRO A 75 11.64 0.16 -4.23
C PRO A 75 12.96 0.42 -3.49
N VAL A 76 13.39 -0.56 -2.70
CA VAL A 76 14.76 -0.55 -2.14
C VAL A 76 15.67 -1.33 -3.08
N LEU A 77 16.70 -0.66 -3.60
CA LEU A 77 17.72 -1.27 -4.43
C LEU A 77 18.89 -1.71 -3.55
N ILE A 78 19.31 -2.98 -3.68
CA ILE A 78 20.49 -3.51 -2.99
C ILE A 78 21.49 -3.97 -4.03
N GLN A 79 22.70 -3.41 -3.99
CA GLN A 79 23.78 -3.73 -4.91
C GLN A 79 25.05 -4.12 -4.15
N THR A 80 25.82 -5.02 -4.74
CA THR A 80 27.15 -5.41 -4.24
C THR A 80 28.21 -4.91 -5.22
N GLN A 81 29.17 -4.14 -4.74
CA GLN A 81 30.35 -3.75 -5.52
C GLN A 81 31.60 -3.91 -4.67
N GLY A 82 32.44 -4.88 -5.03
CA GLY A 82 33.61 -5.25 -4.22
C GLY A 82 33.21 -5.56 -2.78
N ASN A 83 33.89 -4.92 -1.82
CA ASN A 83 33.67 -5.13 -0.38
C ASN A 83 32.56 -4.23 0.20
N THR A 84 31.61 -3.79 -0.63
CA THR A 84 30.55 -2.87 -0.24
C THR A 84 29.19 -3.35 -0.71
N ILE A 85 28.21 -3.28 0.19
CA ILE A 85 26.79 -3.34 -0.13
C ILE A 85 26.23 -1.92 -0.07
N THR A 86 25.57 -1.51 -1.14
CA THR A 86 24.83 -0.26 -1.21
C THR A 86 23.33 -0.54 -1.12
N VAL A 87 22.63 0.21 -0.29
CA VAL A 87 21.18 0.17 -0.13
C VAL A 87 20.62 1.54 -0.48
N GLU A 88 19.80 1.62 -1.52
CA GLU A 88 19.18 2.86 -2.01
C GLU A 88 17.66 2.81 -1.85
N GLY A 89 17.03 3.95 -1.56
CA GLY A 89 15.56 4.07 -1.40
C GLY A 89 15.05 3.77 0.01
N ALA A 90 15.93 3.53 0.98
CA ALA A 90 15.52 3.41 2.39
C ALA A 90 15.13 4.79 2.97
N GLU A 91 14.05 4.84 3.74
CA GLU A 91 13.57 6.06 4.40
C GLU A 91 14.62 6.61 5.37
N ALA A 92 14.81 7.93 5.39
CA ALA A 92 15.73 8.59 6.30
C ALA A 92 15.38 8.28 7.76
N GLY A 93 16.39 7.93 8.57
CA GLY A 93 16.20 7.45 9.94
C GLY A 93 16.05 5.93 10.07
N THR A 94 15.90 5.19 8.96
CA THR A 94 15.85 3.72 8.99
C THR A 94 17.23 3.14 9.31
N GLU A 95 17.32 2.29 10.33
CA GLU A 95 18.53 1.51 10.60
C GLU A 95 18.66 0.35 9.60
N ILE A 96 19.85 0.24 9.01
CA ILE A 96 20.24 -0.83 8.10
C ILE A 96 21.39 -1.59 8.74
N ILE A 97 21.22 -2.89 8.92
CA ILE A 97 22.18 -3.75 9.60
C ILE A 97 22.65 -4.86 8.67
N LEU A 98 23.95 -5.07 8.59
CA LEU A 98 24.58 -6.16 7.85
C LEU A 98 24.94 -7.29 8.81
N TYR A 99 24.49 -8.50 8.50
CA TYR A 99 24.88 -9.72 9.21
C TYR A 99 25.60 -10.70 8.27
N GLY A 100 26.52 -11.48 8.83
CA GLY A 100 27.01 -12.70 8.21
C GLY A 100 25.96 -13.82 8.25
N ALA A 101 26.11 -14.85 7.42
CA ALA A 101 25.20 -16.01 7.43
C ALA A 101 25.17 -16.78 8.76
N ASN A 102 26.18 -16.57 9.62
CA ASN A 102 26.24 -17.08 10.99
C ASN A 102 25.42 -16.26 12.01
N GLY A 103 24.76 -15.17 11.56
CA GLY A 103 23.96 -14.28 12.42
C GLY A 103 24.76 -13.21 13.16
N ILE A 104 26.07 -13.12 12.96
CA ILE A 104 26.90 -12.07 13.59
C ILE A 104 26.74 -10.75 12.83
N GLN A 105 26.48 -9.66 13.54
CA GLN A 105 26.46 -8.32 12.98
C GLN A 105 27.87 -7.89 12.54
N LEU A 106 27.99 -7.47 11.28
CA LEU A 106 29.25 -7.03 10.67
C LEU A 106 29.36 -5.52 10.64
N ASP A 107 28.26 -4.83 10.32
CA ASP A 107 28.17 -3.37 10.15
C ASP A 107 26.74 -2.86 10.36
N SER A 108 26.55 -1.55 10.63
CA SER A 108 25.25 -0.89 10.72
C SER A 108 25.34 0.60 10.34
N VAL A 109 24.30 1.12 9.71
CA VAL A 109 24.18 2.52 9.30
C VAL A 109 22.73 3.00 9.37
N ILE A 110 22.52 4.27 9.72
CA ILE A 110 21.21 4.92 9.63
C ILE A 110 21.12 5.61 8.26
N ALA A 111 20.10 5.28 7.47
CA ALA A 111 19.86 5.93 6.18
C ALA A 111 19.62 7.43 6.38
N THR A 112 20.27 8.29 5.60
CA THR A 112 20.12 9.75 5.69
C THR A 112 19.65 10.36 4.37
N THR A 113 20.38 10.14 3.27
CA THR A 113 20.11 10.74 1.94
C THR A 113 19.56 9.73 0.94
N GLY A 114 18.84 8.71 1.42
CA GLY A 114 18.29 7.64 0.57
C GLY A 114 19.33 6.66 0.02
N VAL A 115 20.61 6.80 0.38
CA VAL A 115 21.68 5.83 0.07
C VAL A 115 22.46 5.52 1.34
N ALA A 116 22.70 4.24 1.57
CA ALA A 116 23.47 3.72 2.68
C ALA A 116 24.49 2.70 2.17
N SER A 117 25.69 2.66 2.76
CA SER A 117 26.76 1.75 2.37
C SER A 117 27.25 0.97 3.59
N LEU A 118 27.39 -0.34 3.45
CA LEU A 118 27.88 -1.25 4.49
C LEU A 118 29.10 -2.02 4.00
N SER A 119 30.10 -2.18 4.86
CA SER A 119 31.33 -2.89 4.56
C SER A 119 31.18 -4.40 4.74
N THR A 120 31.49 -5.17 3.70
CA THR A 120 31.54 -6.64 3.76
C THR A 120 32.95 -7.17 4.04
N SER A 121 33.90 -6.30 4.42
CA SER A 121 35.30 -6.66 4.66
C SER A 121 35.50 -7.74 5.75
N ARG A 122 34.56 -7.84 6.70
CA ARG A 122 34.56 -8.84 7.78
C ARG A 122 33.71 -10.08 7.48
N LEU A 123 33.13 -10.17 6.28
CA LEU A 123 32.25 -11.27 5.90
C LEU A 123 33.07 -12.54 5.65
N SER A 124 32.82 -13.57 6.46
CA SER A 124 33.34 -14.92 6.21
C SER A 124 32.41 -15.66 5.25
N GLY A 125 32.74 -15.64 3.95
CA GLY A 125 31.99 -16.33 2.89
C GLY A 125 31.32 -15.36 1.92
N SER A 126 30.37 -15.89 1.13
CA SER A 126 29.72 -15.16 0.03
C SER A 126 28.28 -14.76 0.31
N VAL A 127 27.70 -15.09 1.48
CA VAL A 127 26.31 -14.78 1.80
C VAL A 127 26.23 -13.81 2.96
N ALA A 128 25.58 -12.67 2.72
CA ALA A 128 25.24 -11.70 3.75
C ALA A 128 23.72 -11.58 3.91
N ILE A 129 23.28 -11.13 5.08
CA ILE A 129 21.88 -10.79 5.37
C ILE A 129 21.84 -9.29 5.65
N VAL A 130 21.08 -8.55 4.85
CA VAL A 130 20.85 -7.11 5.03
C VAL A 130 19.48 -6.93 5.67
N LYS A 131 19.42 -6.33 6.86
CA LYS A 131 18.19 -5.95 7.55
C LYS A 131 17.94 -4.47 7.33
N ILE A 132 16.76 -4.11 6.86
CA ILE A 132 16.33 -2.72 6.62
C ILE A 132 15.05 -2.52 7.43
N GLY A 133 15.14 -1.81 8.55
CA GLY A 133 14.04 -1.74 9.53
C GLY A 133 13.65 -3.15 10.02
N ASN A 134 12.42 -3.58 9.74
CA ASN A 134 11.91 -4.91 10.11
C ASN A 134 12.00 -5.96 8.98
N LYS A 135 12.50 -5.60 7.80
CA LYS A 135 12.64 -6.53 6.65
C LYS A 135 14.07 -7.04 6.53
N THR A 136 14.25 -8.24 5.99
CA THR A 136 15.58 -8.82 5.74
C THR A 136 15.68 -9.39 4.33
N VAL A 137 16.87 -9.28 3.73
CA VAL A 137 17.19 -9.80 2.40
C VAL A 137 18.52 -10.55 2.47
N LYS A 138 18.58 -11.73 1.83
CA LYS A 138 19.84 -12.47 1.64
C LYS A 138 20.50 -12.02 0.34
N VAL A 139 21.78 -11.70 0.40
CA VAL A 139 22.54 -11.19 -0.74
C VAL A 139 23.79 -12.04 -0.94
N LEU A 140 24.05 -12.41 -2.19
CA LEU A 140 25.31 -13.03 -2.57
C LEU A 140 26.34 -11.92 -2.85
N VAL A 141 27.40 -11.88 -2.06
CA VAL A 141 28.54 -10.97 -2.20
C VAL A 141 29.65 -11.71 -2.92
N LYS A 142 30.02 -11.24 -4.12
CA LYS A 142 31.20 -11.72 -4.84
C LYS A 142 32.42 -10.96 -4.31
N GLN A 143 33.22 -11.64 -3.50
CA GLN A 143 34.52 -11.18 -3.01
C GLN A 143 35.58 -11.32 -4.12
#